data_AF-A0A1H0QES1-F1
#
_entry.id   AF-A0A1H0QES1-F1
#
_cell.length_a   1.000
_cell.length_b   1.000
_cell.length_c   1.000
_cell.angle_alpha   90.00
_cell.angle_beta   90.00
_cell.angle_gamma   90.00
#
_symmetry.space_group_name_H-M   'P 1'
#
loop_
_entity.id
_entity.type
_entity.pdbx_description
1 polymer ?
#
loop_
_entity_poly.entity_id
_entity_poly.type
_entity_poly.pdbx_seq_one_letter_code
_entity_poly.pdbx_strand_id
1 'polypeptide(L)'
;MDVTSFHKLRLAVQENANPADSALATHLRHTLQAALTSSRLFAEVELGHTDDPDQLVIGVCRCADGVLPWEAGMGVERLWQTVSADVPWEAHTVSCTDSLMDFESAVTVDDKGRYITVHLVAEPSEATKTLQAAQAAEAERAAELAEAQAADEAQSTVQPLDDQSVGVLRS
;
A
#
# COMPACT_ATOMS: atom_id res chain seq x y z
N MET A 1 -8.74 -1.75 9.28
CA MET A 1 -8.47 -1.17 10.64
C MET A 1 -7.22 -0.31 10.59
N ASP A 2 -7.03 0.67 11.50
CA ASP A 2 -5.73 1.34 11.62
C ASP A 2 -4.66 0.40 12.22
N VAL A 3 -3.40 0.63 11.85
CA VAL A 3 -2.26 -0.23 12.21
C VAL A 3 -2.04 -0.31 13.73
N THR A 4 -2.28 0.79 14.46
CA THR A 4 -2.04 0.81 15.92
C THR A 4 -3.05 -0.06 16.65
N SER A 5 -4.32 0.03 16.28
CA SER A 5 -5.37 -0.83 16.82
C SER A 5 -5.14 -2.29 16.46
N PHE A 6 -4.71 -2.57 15.23
CA PHE A 6 -4.37 -3.94 14.79
C PHE A 6 -3.25 -4.54 15.65
N HIS A 7 -2.14 -3.83 15.85
CA HIS A 7 -1.03 -4.34 16.65
C HIS A 7 -1.42 -4.62 18.11
N LYS A 8 -2.29 -3.80 18.70
CA LYS A 8 -2.82 -4.06 20.05
C LYS A 8 -3.63 -5.35 20.11
N LEU A 9 -4.50 -5.58 19.12
CA LEU A 9 -5.31 -6.80 19.05
C LEU A 9 -4.47 -8.04 18.76
N ARG A 10 -3.50 -7.93 17.83
CA ARG A 10 -2.55 -9.01 17.54
C ARG A 10 -1.80 -9.42 18.81
N LEU A 11 -1.22 -8.46 19.53
CA LEU A 11 -0.51 -8.73 20.78
C LEU A 11 -1.42 -9.38 21.82
N ALA A 12 -2.64 -8.87 21.98
CA ALA A 12 -3.61 -9.45 22.91
C ALA A 12 -3.92 -10.92 22.57
N VAL A 13 -4.05 -11.28 21.30
CA VAL A 13 -4.24 -12.68 20.90
C VAL A 13 -2.99 -13.52 21.15
N GLN A 14 -1.81 -13.02 20.80
CA GLN A 14 -0.54 -13.72 21.05
C GLN A 14 -0.31 -14.03 22.54
N GLU A 15 -0.75 -13.15 23.43
CA GLU A 15 -0.64 -13.34 24.88
C GLU A 15 -1.69 -14.30 25.46
N ASN A 16 -2.80 -14.55 24.75
CA ASN A 16 -3.95 -15.29 25.28
C ASN A 16 -4.27 -16.59 24.51
N ALA A 17 -3.62 -16.84 23.38
CA ALA A 17 -3.85 -17.99 22.53
C ALA A 17 -2.55 -18.72 22.22
N ASN A 18 -2.64 -20.03 21.95
CA ASN A 18 -1.51 -20.80 21.47
C ASN A 18 -1.38 -20.64 19.95
N PRO A 19 -0.17 -20.64 19.39
CA PRO A 19 0.02 -20.68 17.95
C PRO A 19 -0.58 -21.97 17.37
N ALA A 20 -1.00 -21.91 16.11
CA ALA A 20 -1.45 -23.07 15.36
C ALA A 20 -0.31 -24.07 15.14
N ASP A 21 -0.65 -25.28 14.69
CA ASP A 21 0.36 -26.20 14.18
C ASP A 21 0.66 -25.91 12.70
N SER A 22 1.75 -26.49 12.20
CA SER A 22 2.19 -26.32 10.81
C SER A 22 1.17 -26.84 9.79
N ALA A 23 0.33 -27.81 10.16
CA ALA A 23 -0.72 -28.33 9.28
C ALA A 23 -1.81 -27.27 9.05
N LEU A 24 -2.24 -26.58 10.10
CA LEU A 24 -3.19 -25.47 10.00
C LEU A 24 -2.60 -24.26 9.26
N ALA A 25 -1.33 -23.91 9.53
CA ALA A 25 -0.64 -22.85 8.79
C ALA A 25 -0.52 -23.18 7.30
N THR A 26 -0.20 -24.44 6.98
CA THR A 26 -0.17 -24.92 5.61
C THR A 26 -1.54 -24.84 4.95
N HIS A 27 -2.61 -25.22 5.66
CA HIS A 27 -3.97 -25.13 5.14
C HIS A 27 -4.37 -23.69 4.81
N LEU A 28 -4.19 -22.75 5.75
CA LEU A 28 -4.48 -21.33 5.53
C LEU A 28 -3.67 -20.78 4.36
N ARG A 29 -2.36 -21.09 4.31
CA ARG A 29 -1.47 -20.69 3.21
C ARG A 29 -2.01 -21.15 1.86
N HIS A 30 -2.45 -22.41 1.73
CA HIS A 30 -3.00 -22.93 0.48
C HIS A 30 -4.31 -22.25 0.08
N THR A 31 -5.22 -22.03 1.04
CA THR A 31 -6.48 -21.32 0.80
C THR A 31 -6.23 -19.90 0.33
N LEU A 32 -5.32 -19.18 1.01
CA LEU A 32 -4.94 -17.83 0.66
C LEU A 32 -4.24 -17.78 -0.71
N GLN A 33 -3.31 -18.70 -0.99
CA GLN A 33 -2.65 -18.79 -2.29
C GLN A 33 -3.66 -18.97 -3.42
N ALA A 34 -4.62 -19.89 -3.25
CA ALA A 34 -5.66 -20.12 -4.25
C ALA A 34 -6.54 -18.87 -4.46
N ALA A 35 -6.93 -18.19 -3.38
CA ALA A 35 -7.71 -16.96 -3.44
C ALA A 35 -6.95 -15.86 -4.20
N LEU A 36 -5.70 -15.58 -3.82
CA LEU A 36 -4.86 -14.55 -4.43
C LEU A 36 -4.63 -14.84 -5.92
N THR A 37 -4.27 -16.07 -6.29
CA THR A 37 -4.05 -16.44 -7.70
C THR A 37 -5.33 -16.35 -8.52
N SER A 38 -6.49 -16.73 -7.96
CA SER A 38 -7.77 -16.65 -8.67
C SER A 38 -8.28 -15.22 -8.91
N SER A 39 -7.82 -14.27 -8.10
CA SER A 39 -8.31 -12.88 -8.10
C SER A 39 -7.91 -12.08 -9.34
N ARG A 40 -6.85 -12.51 -10.05
CA ARG A 40 -6.20 -11.77 -11.14
C ARG A 40 -5.63 -10.40 -10.76
N LEU A 41 -5.58 -10.07 -9.47
CA LEU A 41 -4.92 -8.86 -8.96
C LEU A 41 -3.40 -8.96 -9.05
N PHE A 42 -2.88 -10.18 -9.07
CA PHE A 42 -1.46 -10.49 -9.01
C PHE A 42 -1.03 -11.33 -10.20
N ALA A 43 0.11 -10.98 -10.79
CA ALA A 43 0.79 -11.78 -11.80
C ALA A 43 1.63 -12.89 -11.16
N GLU A 44 2.24 -12.60 -10.01
CA GLU A 44 3.07 -13.53 -9.24
C GLU A 44 2.63 -13.52 -7.79
N VAL A 45 2.54 -14.71 -7.18
CA VAL A 45 2.18 -14.90 -5.77
C VAL A 45 3.10 -15.96 -5.19
N GLU A 46 3.93 -15.55 -4.24
CA GLU A 46 4.83 -16.44 -3.51
C GLU A 46 4.46 -16.42 -2.03
N LEU A 47 3.93 -17.54 -1.51
CA LEU A 47 3.59 -17.68 -0.09
C LEU A 47 4.45 -18.76 0.58
N GLY A 48 5.01 -18.41 1.73
CA GLY A 48 5.65 -19.33 2.68
C GLY A 48 4.98 -19.29 4.04
N HIS A 49 5.49 -20.10 4.96
CA HIS A 49 5.22 -19.92 6.39
C HIS A 49 6.51 -20.14 7.18
N THR A 50 6.57 -19.59 8.39
CA THR A 50 7.69 -19.77 9.30
C THR A 50 7.47 -20.95 10.24
N ASP A 51 8.55 -21.48 10.79
CA ASP A 51 8.52 -22.45 11.90
C ASP A 51 8.71 -21.75 13.26
N ASP A 52 8.55 -20.43 13.31
CA ASP A 52 8.69 -19.65 14.53
C ASP A 52 7.48 -19.84 15.47
N PRO A 53 7.56 -19.39 16.73
CA PRO A 53 6.48 -19.53 17.69
C PRO A 53 5.19 -18.81 17.29
N ASP A 54 5.23 -17.85 16.38
CA ASP A 54 4.07 -17.04 15.99
C ASP A 54 3.35 -17.61 14.76
N GLN A 55 3.95 -18.62 14.11
CA GLN A 55 3.45 -19.32 12.92
C GLN A 55 2.92 -18.33 11.89
N LEU A 56 3.86 -17.63 11.26
CA LEU A 56 3.57 -16.53 10.35
C LEU A 56 3.49 -17.05 8.91
N VAL A 57 2.36 -16.82 8.24
CA VAL A 57 2.24 -16.97 6.78
C VAL A 57 2.73 -15.67 6.14
N ILE A 58 3.81 -15.75 5.35
CA ILE A 58 4.40 -14.58 4.68
C ILE A 58 4.18 -14.71 3.18
N GLY A 59 3.83 -13.62 2.53
CA GLY A 59 3.69 -13.56 1.09
C GLY A 59 4.33 -12.34 0.45
N VAL A 60 4.94 -12.57 -0.71
CA VAL A 60 5.32 -11.50 -1.64
C VAL A 60 4.51 -11.69 -2.91
N CYS A 61 3.87 -10.62 -3.36
CA CYS A 61 3.07 -10.61 -4.57
C CYS A 61 3.57 -9.53 -5.53
N ARG A 62 3.46 -9.80 -6.83
CA ARG A 62 3.60 -8.78 -7.86
C ARG A 62 2.23 -8.47 -8.44
N CYS A 63 1.81 -7.22 -8.36
CA CYS A 63 0.56 -6.77 -8.97
C CYS A 63 0.54 -7.09 -10.47
N ALA A 64 -0.65 -7.40 -10.99
CA ALA A 64 -0.84 -7.55 -12.43
C ALA A 64 -0.61 -6.20 -13.14
N ASP A 65 -0.36 -6.26 -14.46
CA ASP A 65 -0.16 -5.05 -15.25
C ASP A 65 -1.38 -4.12 -15.18
N GLY A 66 -1.12 -2.84 -14.89
CA GLY A 66 -2.15 -1.83 -14.71
C GLY A 66 -2.84 -1.85 -13.35
N VAL A 67 -2.52 -2.80 -12.46
CA VAL A 67 -3.03 -2.81 -11.08
C VAL A 67 -2.06 -2.04 -10.18
N LEU A 68 -2.58 -1.02 -9.51
CA LEU A 68 -1.85 -0.23 -8.53
C LEU A 68 -1.89 -0.90 -7.14
N PRO A 69 -0.89 -0.64 -6.25
CA PRO A 69 -0.86 -1.24 -4.92
C PRO A 69 -2.13 -0.98 -4.09
N TRP A 70 -2.72 0.21 -4.16
CA TRP A 70 -3.96 0.52 -3.45
C TRP A 70 -5.17 -0.29 -3.96
N GLU A 71 -5.22 -0.61 -5.26
CA GLU A 71 -6.25 -1.47 -5.85
C GLU A 71 -6.09 -2.91 -5.40
N ALA A 72 -4.84 -3.39 -5.37
CA ALA A 72 -4.50 -4.68 -4.81
C ALA A 72 -4.89 -4.75 -3.33
N GLY A 73 -4.66 -3.70 -2.55
CA GLY A 73 -5.04 -3.61 -1.13
C GLY A 73 -6.54 -3.75 -0.91
N MET A 74 -7.35 -2.97 -1.64
CA MET A 74 -8.81 -3.11 -1.59
C MET A 74 -9.28 -4.52 -2.01
N GLY A 75 -8.61 -5.10 -3.01
CA GLY A 75 -8.93 -6.44 -3.50
C GLY A 75 -8.60 -7.52 -2.47
N VAL A 76 -7.45 -7.41 -1.81
CA VAL A 76 -7.03 -8.32 -0.73
C VAL A 76 -7.97 -8.20 0.47
N GLU A 77 -8.38 -7.00 0.87
CA GLU A 77 -9.34 -6.81 1.96
C GLU A 77 -10.67 -7.55 1.68
N ARG A 78 -11.16 -7.52 0.44
CA ARG A 78 -12.36 -8.27 0.03
C ARG A 78 -12.13 -9.78 -0.02
N LEU A 79 -10.98 -10.22 -0.53
CA LEU A 79 -10.63 -11.64 -0.56
C LEU A 79 -10.50 -12.20 0.86
N TRP A 80 -9.93 -11.41 1.76
CA TRP A 80 -9.74 -11.80 3.16
C TRP A 80 -11.06 -12.16 3.82
N GLN A 81 -12.13 -11.38 3.60
CA GLN A 81 -13.48 -11.70 4.10
C GLN A 81 -13.98 -13.08 3.67
N THR A 82 -13.53 -13.57 2.51
CA THR A 82 -13.86 -14.93 2.03
C THR A 82 -12.98 -15.98 2.71
N VAL A 83 -11.68 -15.72 2.83
CA VAL A 83 -10.72 -16.62 3.48
C VAL A 83 -11.01 -16.78 4.97
N SER A 84 -11.45 -15.71 5.62
CA SER A 84 -11.72 -15.62 7.05
C SER A 84 -13.21 -15.80 7.39
N ALA A 85 -14.06 -16.26 6.45
CA ALA A 85 -15.51 -16.28 6.66
C ALA A 85 -15.95 -17.18 7.84
N ASP A 86 -15.25 -18.32 8.00
CA ASP A 86 -15.62 -19.36 8.98
C ASP A 86 -14.75 -19.33 10.24
N VAL A 87 -13.96 -18.27 10.44
CA VAL A 87 -13.03 -18.19 11.57
C VAL A 87 -13.71 -17.56 12.79
N PRO A 88 -13.44 -18.03 14.02
CA PRO A 88 -14.09 -17.49 15.22
C PRO A 88 -13.73 -16.03 15.53
N TRP A 89 -12.51 -15.63 15.15
CA TRP A 89 -11.98 -14.29 15.41
C TRP A 89 -10.91 -13.94 14.38
N GLU A 90 -10.95 -12.72 13.88
CA GLU A 90 -9.93 -12.14 13.02
C GLU A 90 -9.74 -10.64 13.31
N ALA A 91 -8.54 -10.15 13.04
CA ALA A 91 -8.25 -8.75 12.86
C ALA A 91 -7.27 -8.58 11.70
N HIS A 92 -7.42 -7.51 10.93
CA HIS A 92 -6.50 -7.19 9.84
C HIS A 92 -6.35 -5.68 9.63
N THR A 93 -5.26 -5.30 8.99
CA THR A 93 -5.00 -3.95 8.51
C THR A 93 -4.43 -4.01 7.10
N VAL A 94 -4.74 -2.99 6.31
CA VAL A 94 -4.20 -2.78 4.98
C VAL A 94 -3.63 -1.38 4.95
N SER A 95 -2.36 -1.27 4.58
CA SER A 95 -1.70 0.00 4.32
C SER A 95 -1.20 0.02 2.88
N CYS A 96 -1.29 1.18 2.23
CA CYS A 96 -0.90 1.32 0.84
C CYS A 96 -0.14 2.62 0.67
N THR A 97 0.99 2.53 -0.03
CA THR A 97 1.70 3.67 -0.60
C THR A 97 1.63 3.58 -2.12
N ASP A 98 2.24 4.54 -2.82
CA ASP A 98 2.36 4.48 -4.28
C ASP A 98 3.27 3.33 -4.75
N SER A 99 4.13 2.81 -3.86
CA SER A 99 5.18 1.83 -4.17
C SER A 99 4.91 0.43 -3.62
N LEU A 100 4.03 0.29 -2.62
CA LEU A 100 3.73 -1.01 -2.03
C LEU A 100 2.34 -1.05 -1.38
N MET A 101 1.82 -2.26 -1.31
CA MET A 101 0.71 -2.63 -0.44
C MET A 101 1.25 -3.54 0.66
N ASP A 102 0.82 -3.27 1.89
CA ASP A 102 1.12 -4.08 3.06
C ASP A 102 -0.21 -4.51 3.69
N PHE A 103 -0.36 -5.82 3.87
CA PHE A 103 -1.50 -6.43 4.52
C PHE A 103 -0.99 -7.28 5.68
N GLU A 104 -1.52 -7.01 6.88
CA GLU A 104 -1.26 -7.82 8.06
C GLU A 104 -2.58 -8.33 8.63
N SER A 105 -2.57 -9.57 9.11
CA SER A 105 -3.71 -10.15 9.80
C SER A 105 -3.30 -11.09 10.93
N ALA A 106 -4.18 -11.24 11.91
CA ALA A 106 -4.17 -12.28 12.92
C ALA A 106 -5.55 -12.95 12.95
N VAL A 107 -5.57 -14.28 12.98
CA VAL A 107 -6.80 -15.06 12.87
C VAL A 107 -6.74 -16.29 13.77
N THR A 108 -7.87 -16.67 14.35
CA THR A 108 -8.01 -17.97 15.03
C THR A 108 -8.51 -19.02 14.06
N VAL A 109 -7.87 -20.18 13.99
CA VAL A 109 -8.09 -21.16 12.90
C VAL A 109 -8.83 -22.41 13.32
N ASP A 110 -9.17 -22.55 14.61
CA ASP A 110 -9.93 -23.67 15.13
C ASP A 110 -10.73 -23.33 16.39
N ASP A 111 -11.51 -24.31 16.86
CA ASP A 111 -12.32 -24.24 18.08
C ASP A 111 -11.50 -24.16 19.37
N LYS A 112 -10.21 -24.48 19.31
CA LYS A 112 -9.25 -24.33 20.41
C LYS A 112 -8.70 -22.90 20.49
N GLY A 113 -9.09 -22.03 19.58
CA GLY A 113 -8.64 -20.65 19.53
C GLY A 113 -7.17 -20.51 19.15
N ARG A 114 -6.59 -21.50 18.46
CA ARG A 114 -5.20 -21.39 18.01
C ARG A 114 -5.08 -20.31 16.95
N TYR A 115 -4.03 -19.51 17.02
CA TYR A 115 -3.88 -18.36 16.14
C TYR A 115 -2.83 -18.56 15.06
N ILE A 116 -3.01 -17.83 13.95
CA ILE A 116 -2.06 -17.69 12.85
C ILE A 116 -1.96 -16.21 12.51
N THR A 117 -0.74 -15.75 12.21
CA THR A 117 -0.51 -14.42 11.67
C THR A 117 -0.24 -14.49 10.17
N VAL A 118 -0.64 -13.45 9.44
CA VAL A 118 -0.43 -13.33 7.99
C VAL A 118 0.20 -11.97 7.72
N HIS A 119 1.20 -11.95 6.84
CA HIS A 119 1.79 -10.72 6.32
C HIS A 119 2.01 -10.87 4.82
N LEU A 120 1.35 -10.02 4.03
CA LEU A 120 1.50 -9.96 2.58
C LEU A 120 2.02 -8.59 2.18
N VAL A 121 3.02 -8.59 1.30
CA VAL A 121 3.49 -7.37 0.65
C VAL A 121 3.26 -7.52 -0.85
N ALA A 122 2.71 -6.50 -1.49
CA ALA A 122 2.62 -6.44 -2.95
C ALA A 122 3.33 -5.22 -3.54
N GLU A 123 4.12 -5.46 -4.57
CA GLU A 123 4.76 -4.42 -5.37
C GLU A 123 4.04 -4.22 -6.72
N PRO A 124 4.06 -3.00 -7.30
CA PRO A 124 3.60 -2.78 -8.67
C PRO A 124 4.38 -3.65 -9.67
N SER A 125 3.80 -3.94 -10.83
CA SER A 125 4.55 -4.58 -11.92
C SER A 125 5.65 -3.67 -12.46
N GLU A 126 6.67 -4.26 -13.08
CA GLU A 126 7.76 -3.49 -13.72
C GLU A 126 7.22 -2.52 -14.81
N ALA A 127 6.17 -2.92 -15.52
CA ALA A 127 5.48 -2.05 -16.48
C ALA A 127 4.84 -0.84 -15.77
N THR A 128 4.14 -1.06 -14.67
CA THR A 128 3.54 0.01 -13.85
C THR A 128 4.61 0.93 -13.26
N LYS A 129 5.69 0.38 -12.69
CA LYS A 129 6.83 1.16 -12.16
C LYS A 129 7.43 2.07 -13.24
N THR A 130 7.60 1.55 -14.46
CA THR A 130 8.12 2.32 -15.60
C THR A 130 7.20 3.49 -15.98
N LEU A 131 5.89 3.26 -15.98
CA LEU A 131 4.89 4.31 -16.27
C LEU A 131 4.87 5.39 -15.18
N GLN A 132 4.89 5.00 -13.91
CA GLN A 132 4.94 5.93 -12.78
C GLN A 132 6.20 6.81 -12.83
N ALA A 133 7.36 6.23 -13.14
CA ALA A 133 8.60 6.97 -13.28
C ALA A 133 8.55 8.00 -14.43
N ALA A 134 7.98 7.62 -15.58
CA ALA A 134 7.82 8.54 -16.70
C ALA A 134 6.89 9.72 -16.35
N GLN A 135 5.78 9.45 -15.66
CA GLN A 135 4.82 10.47 -15.21
C GLN A 135 5.45 11.42 -14.17
N ALA A 136 6.21 10.89 -13.21
CA ALA A 136 6.91 11.70 -12.22
C ALA A 136 7.92 12.67 -12.88
N ALA A 137 8.70 12.19 -13.85
CA ALA A 137 9.66 13.03 -14.59
C ALA A 137 8.99 14.08 -15.48
N GLU A 138 7.78 13.83 -15.97
CA GLU A 138 6.99 14.84 -16.68
C GLU A 138 6.40 15.89 -15.72
N ALA A 139 5.89 15.46 -14.58
CA ALA A 139 5.36 16.37 -13.55
C ALA A 139 6.44 17.30 -12.97
N GLU A 140 7.65 16.77 -12.74
CA GLU A 140 8.80 17.57 -12.29
C GLU A 140 9.17 18.65 -13.31
N ARG A 141 9.28 18.29 -14.60
CA ARG A 141 9.52 19.26 -15.69
C ARG A 141 8.41 20.31 -15.80
N ALA A 142 7.16 19.91 -15.63
CA ALA A 142 6.04 20.84 -15.63
C ALA A 142 6.08 21.80 -14.44
N ALA A 143 6.48 21.32 -13.26
CA ALA A 143 6.64 22.15 -12.06
C ALA A 143 7.77 23.18 -12.22
N GLU A 144 8.92 22.78 -12.77
CA GLU A 144 10.02 23.71 -13.07
C GLU A 144 9.61 24.81 -14.06
N LEU A 145 8.87 24.45 -15.11
CA LEU A 145 8.36 25.41 -16.08
C LEU A 145 7.34 26.37 -15.46
N ALA A 146 6.45 25.86 -14.60
CA ALA A 146 5.48 26.68 -13.89
C ALA A 146 6.15 27.67 -12.92
N GLU A 147 7.20 27.23 -12.21
CA GLU A 147 7.98 28.10 -11.33
C GLU A 147 8.73 29.18 -12.12
N ALA A 148 9.34 28.82 -13.26
CA ALA A 148 10.00 29.77 -14.14
C ALA A 148 9.03 30.81 -14.71
N GLN A 149 7.83 30.39 -15.13
CA GLN A 149 6.78 31.29 -15.61
C GLN A 149 6.27 32.22 -14.50
N ALA A 150 6.04 31.70 -13.30
CA ALA A 150 5.63 32.51 -12.16
C ALA A 150 6.71 33.55 -11.76
N ALA A 151 7.99 33.20 -11.86
CA ALA A 151 9.09 34.11 -11.61
C ALA A 151 9.19 35.22 -12.66
N ASP A 152 8.96 34.91 -13.94
CA ASP A 152 8.96 35.88 -15.04
C ASP A 152 7.78 36.86 -14.93
N GLU A 153 6.58 36.36 -14.61
CA GLU A 153 5.39 37.20 -14.35
C GLU A 153 5.58 38.14 -13.14
N ALA A 154 6.22 37.67 -12.08
CA ALA A 154 6.54 38.49 -10.90
C ALA A 154 7.59 39.58 -11.21
N GLN A 155 8.54 39.33 -12.12
CA GLN A 155 9.50 40.35 -12.56
C GLN A 155 8.86 41.38 -13.50
N SER A 156 7.93 40.95 -14.36
CA SER A 156 7.20 41.85 -15.26
C SER A 156 6.25 42.80 -14.54
N THR A 157 5.76 42.46 -13.34
CA THR A 157 4.83 43.30 -12.56
C THR A 157 5.51 44.38 -11.72
N VAL A 158 6.84 44.33 -11.56
CA VAL A 158 7.63 45.25 -10.70
C VAL A 158 8.36 46.35 -11.50
N GLN A 159 8.25 46.39 -12.84
CA GLN A 159 8.82 47.51 -13.60
C GLN A 159 8.09 48.84 -13.28
N PRO A 160 8.82 49.89 -12.82
CA PRO A 160 8.21 51.10 -12.28
C PRO A 160 7.62 52.00 -13.38
N LEU A 161 6.45 52.57 -13.06
CA LEU A 161 5.80 53.71 -13.73
C LEU A 161 6.62 55.00 -13.54
N ASP A 162 7.89 55.03 -13.94
CA ASP A 162 8.72 56.23 -13.87
C ASP A 162 9.24 56.61 -15.26
N ASP A 163 8.33 57.07 -16.13
CA ASP A 163 8.72 57.90 -17.28
C ASP A 163 7.57 58.82 -17.75
N GLN A 164 7.11 59.72 -16.87
CA GLN A 164 6.46 60.96 -17.31
C GLN A 164 7.29 62.15 -16.85
N SER A 165 8.31 62.42 -17.66
CA SER A 165 9.04 63.67 -17.81
C SER A 165 8.18 64.93 -17.57
N VAL A 166 8.35 65.56 -16.42
CA VAL A 166 7.85 66.93 -16.17
C VAL A 166 8.84 67.91 -16.79
N GLY A 167 8.49 68.36 -18.00
CA GLY A 167 9.21 69.39 -18.73
C GLY A 167 9.27 70.71 -17.97
N VAL A 168 10.50 71.20 -17.80
CA VAL A 168 10.88 72.51 -17.27
C VAL A 168 10.21 73.63 -18.09
N LEU A 169 9.48 74.53 -17.42
CA LEU A 169 9.13 75.85 -17.97
C LEU A 169 9.76 76.95 -17.10
N ARG A 170 10.86 77.51 -17.61
CA ARG A 170 11.33 78.86 -17.27
C ARG A 170 10.64 79.85 -18.21
N SER A 171 9.95 80.84 -17.64
CA SER A 171 9.97 82.27 -18.01
C SER A 171 8.92 83.02 -17.21
#